data_AF-A0A9P5CSI0-F1
#
_entry.id   AF-A0A9P5CSI0-F1
#
_cell.length_a   1.000
_cell.length_b   1.000
_cell.length_c   1.000
_cell.angle_alpha   90.00
_cell.angle_beta   90.00
_cell.angle_gamma   90.00
#
_symmetry.space_group_name_H-M   'P 1'
#
loop_
_entity.id
_entity.type
_entity.pdbx_description
1 polymer ?
#
loop_
_entity_poly.entity_id
_entity_poly.type
_entity_poly.pdbx_seq_one_letter_code
_entity_poly.pdbx_strand_id
1 'polypeptide(L)'
;MSATTFSWEGKQLSQGADFFDERQPLIDIKPVDYERKLYFRQCDLVTFSANGVLLFSTNGSEEGILPKGIGVRIFRGQGRLG
;
A
#
# COMPACT_ATOMS: atom_id res chain seq x y z
N MET A 1 18.33 -9.77 -16.45
CA MET A 1 17.02 -9.36 -15.93
C MET A 1 17.23 -8.02 -15.26
N SER A 2 16.72 -6.93 -15.84
CA SER A 2 16.87 -5.60 -15.22
C SER A 2 16.08 -5.59 -13.93
N ALA A 3 16.74 -5.32 -12.80
CA ALA A 3 16.07 -5.06 -11.55
C ALA A 3 15.12 -3.88 -11.79
N THR A 4 13.82 -4.12 -11.75
CA THR A 4 12.83 -3.05 -11.81
C THR A 4 13.01 -2.22 -10.55
N THR A 5 13.69 -1.09 -10.66
CA THR A 5 13.82 -0.13 -9.57
C THR A 5 12.43 0.44 -9.31
N PHE A 6 11.76 -0.09 -8.30
CA PHE A 6 10.50 0.45 -7.81
C PHE A 6 10.81 1.60 -6.85
N SER A 7 10.24 2.77 -7.11
CA SER A 7 10.17 3.88 -6.16
C SER A 7 8.71 4.21 -5.88
N TRP A 8 8.38 4.37 -4.61
CA TRP A 8 7.07 4.84 -4.18
C TRP A 8 7.17 6.32 -3.82
N GLU A 9 6.48 7.17 -4.57
CA GLU A 9 6.37 8.61 -4.31
C GLU A 9 5.03 8.92 -3.63
N GLY A 10 4.88 8.42 -2.40
CA GLY A 10 3.71 8.71 -1.57
C GLY A 10 3.65 10.19 -1.21
N LYS A 11 2.48 10.81 -1.42
CA LYS A 11 2.17 12.14 -0.89
C LYS A 11 1.31 11.99 0.34
N GLN A 12 1.49 12.88 1.31
CA GLN A 12 0.60 12.93 2.47
C GLN A 12 -0.85 13.10 1.98
N LEU A 13 -1.76 12.27 2.52
CA LEU A 13 -3.17 12.33 2.14
C LEU A 13 -3.69 13.77 2.21
N SER A 14 -4.23 14.26 1.11
CA SER A 14 -5.04 15.47 1.09
C SER A 14 -6.18 15.32 2.11
N GLN A 15 -6.26 16.27 3.07
CA GLN A 15 -7.36 16.32 4.04
C GLN A 15 -8.68 16.44 3.26
N GLY A 16 -9.46 15.36 3.21
CA GLY A 16 -10.71 15.32 2.44
C GLY A 16 -10.99 14.00 1.74
N ALA A 17 -10.08 13.04 1.79
CA ALA A 17 -10.37 11.69 1.32
C ALA A 17 -11.31 10.97 2.31
N ASP A 18 -12.60 11.25 2.20
CA ASP A 18 -13.68 10.54 2.89
C ASP A 18 -13.71 9.10 2.37
N PHE A 19 -13.28 8.14 3.19
CA PHE A 19 -13.36 6.72 2.85
C PHE A 19 -14.26 6.01 3.87
N PHE A 20 -15.35 5.46 3.34
CA PHE A 20 -16.43 4.78 4.05
C PHE A 20 -16.23 3.26 4.18
N ASP A 21 -14.99 2.77 4.19
CA ASP A 21 -14.75 1.34 4.40
C ASP A 21 -14.36 1.05 5.84
N GLU A 22 -14.95 0.00 6.39
CA GLU A 22 -14.58 -0.56 7.69
C GLU A 22 -13.07 -0.82 7.72
N ARG A 23 -12.41 -0.42 8.81
CA ARG A 23 -10.96 -0.63 8.98
C ARG A 23 -10.67 -2.14 9.07
N GLN A 24 -10.34 -2.73 7.92
CA GLN A 24 -9.84 -4.09 7.88
C GLN A 24 -8.40 -4.15 8.43
N PRO A 25 -8.07 -5.14 9.28
CA PRO A 25 -6.75 -5.26 9.89
C PRO A 25 -5.66 -5.63 8.87
N LEU A 26 -6.06 -6.35 7.81
CA LEU A 26 -5.21 -6.73 6.70
C LEU A 26 -5.96 -6.50 5.40
N ILE A 27 -5.31 -5.84 4.44
CA ILE A 27 -5.77 -5.73 3.06
C ILE A 27 -4.65 -6.26 2.15
N ASP A 28 -4.97 -7.24 1.30
CA ASP A 28 -4.05 -7.80 0.31
C ASP A 28 -4.51 -7.43 -1.10
N ILE A 29 -3.78 -6.54 -1.74
CA ILE A 29 -4.08 -6.02 -3.07
C ILE A 29 -3.17 -6.72 -4.08
N LYS A 30 -3.75 -7.60 -4.91
CA LYS A 30 -2.99 -8.35 -5.92
C LYS A 30 -2.42 -7.45 -7.02
N PRO A 31 -1.26 -7.81 -7.62
CA PRO A 31 -0.76 -7.19 -8.82
C PRO A 31 -1.78 -7.23 -9.97
N VAL A 32 -1.84 -6.17 -10.76
CA VAL A 32 -2.65 -6.06 -11.98
C VAL A 32 -1.80 -5.55 -13.14
N ASP A 33 -2.29 -5.65 -14.37
CA ASP A 33 -1.58 -5.28 -15.60
C ASP A 33 -1.71 -3.80 -16.00
N TYR A 34 -2.40 -2.99 -15.19
CA TYR A 34 -2.58 -1.55 -15.35
C TYR A 34 -2.12 -0.76 -14.11
N GLU A 35 -1.88 0.54 -14.28
CA GLU A 35 -1.58 1.45 -13.17
C GLU A 35 -2.86 1.87 -12.44
N ARG A 36 -2.83 1.97 -11.12
CA ARG A 36 -3.99 2.42 -10.34
C ARG A 36 -3.59 3.35 -9.21
N LYS A 37 -4.52 4.18 -8.78
CA LYS A 37 -4.32 4.99 -7.58
C LYS A 37 -4.38 4.09 -6.34
N LEU A 38 -3.48 4.31 -5.40
CA LEU A 38 -3.48 3.66 -4.09
C LEU A 38 -3.53 4.71 -3.00
N TYR A 39 -4.34 4.43 -1.99
CA TYR A 39 -4.54 5.27 -0.82
C TYR A 39 -4.50 4.38 0.42
N PHE A 40 -3.77 4.81 1.44
CA PHE A 40 -3.80 4.14 2.73
C PHE A 40 -3.68 5.16 3.86
N ARG A 41 -4.37 4.91 4.97
CA ARG A 41 -4.45 5.83 6.11
C ARG A 41 -4.13 5.10 7.40
N GLN A 42 -3.31 5.75 8.24
CA GLN A 42 -2.98 5.30 9.59
C GLN A 42 -2.66 3.81 9.64
N CYS A 43 -1.78 3.39 8.72
CA CYS A 43 -1.33 2.01 8.61
C CYS A 43 -0.05 1.83 9.41
N ASP A 44 0.06 0.72 10.12
CA ASP A 44 1.28 0.38 10.86
C ASP A 44 2.38 -0.07 9.89
N LEU A 45 1.97 -0.78 8.83
CA LEU A 45 2.87 -1.25 7.79
C LEU A 45 2.15 -1.35 6.45
N VAL A 46 2.81 -0.88 5.41
CA VAL A 46 2.43 -1.10 4.01
C VAL A 46 3.64 -1.67 3.29
N THR A 47 3.47 -2.78 2.59
CA THR A 47 4.53 -3.44 1.83
C THR A 47 4.16 -3.52 0.36
N PHE A 48 5.13 -3.23 -0.50
CA PHE A 48 4.99 -3.30 -1.95
C PHE A 48 5.86 -4.44 -2.46
N SER A 49 5.29 -5.30 -3.29
CA SER A 49 5.98 -6.50 -3.79
C SER A 49 5.70 -6.76 -5.26
N ALA A 50 6.65 -7.38 -5.94
CA ALA A 50 6.46 -7.92 -7.28
C ALA A 50 7.08 -9.32 -7.34
N ASN A 51 6.38 -10.28 -7.95
CA ASN A 51 6.85 -11.67 -8.10
C ASN A 51 7.31 -12.30 -6.77
N GLY A 52 6.63 -11.99 -5.66
CA GLY A 52 6.96 -12.49 -4.32
C GLY A 52 8.15 -11.79 -3.63
N VAL A 53 8.80 -10.85 -4.31
CA VAL A 53 9.93 -10.07 -3.76
C VAL A 53 9.42 -8.77 -3.16
N LEU A 54 9.79 -8.47 -1.91
CA LEU A 54 9.55 -7.18 -1.27
C LEU A 54 10.43 -6.11 -1.92
N LEU A 55 9.82 -5.02 -2.37
CA LEU A 55 10.49 -3.92 -3.04
C LEU A 55 10.63 -2.70 -2.13
N PHE A 56 9.60 -2.43 -1.32
CA PHE A 56 9.53 -1.25 -0.47
C PHE A 56 8.55 -1.45 0.68
N SER A 57 8.75 -0.70 1.76
CA SER A 57 7.82 -0.64 2.88
C SER A 57 7.73 0.78 3.45
N THR A 58 6.54 1.19 3.85
CA THR A 58 6.27 2.46 4.52
C THR A 58 5.21 2.28 5.61
N ASN A 59 4.91 3.34 6.35
CA ASN A 59 3.85 3.41 7.35
C ASN A 59 3.12 4.76 7.26
N GLY A 60 2.08 4.93 8.06
CA GLY A 60 1.36 6.19 8.14
C GLY A 60 0.25 6.32 7.09
N SER A 61 0.20 7.47 6.42
CA SER A 61 -0.94 7.86 5.58
C SER A 61 -0.48 8.51 4.29
N GLU A 62 -0.65 7.83 3.16
CA GLU A 62 -0.17 8.31 1.88
C GLU A 62 -1.14 7.98 0.73
N GLU A 63 -1.03 8.77 -0.33
CA GLU A 63 -1.65 8.56 -1.63
C GLU A 63 -0.61 8.60 -2.75
N GLY A 64 -0.82 7.77 -3.78
CA GLY A 64 0.10 7.72 -4.91
C GLY A 64 -0.41 6.85 -6.06
N ILE A 65 0.41 6.75 -7.12
CA ILE A 65 0.17 5.85 -8.24
C ILE A 65 0.91 4.54 -7.96
N LEU A 66 0.17 3.43 -7.94
CA LEU A 66 0.69 2.08 -7.90
C LEU A 66 0.97 1.60 -9.33
N PRO A 67 2.23 1.34 -9.70
CA PRO A 67 2.57 0.81 -11.02
C PRO A 67 1.97 -0.58 -11.26
N LYS A 68 1.80 -0.94 -12.54
CA LYS A 68 1.42 -2.30 -12.93
C LYS A 68 2.41 -3.34 -12.40
N GLY A 69 1.92 -4.54 -12.10
CA GLY A 69 2.73 -5.66 -11.61
C GLY A 69 3.13 -5.56 -10.14
N ILE A 70 2.74 -4.50 -9.41
CA ILE A 70 3.01 -4.34 -7.98
C ILE A 70 1.78 -4.73 -7.15
N GLY A 71 1.98 -5.64 -6.21
CA GLY A 71 1.04 -6.01 -5.17
C GLY A 71 1.33 -5.25 -3.88
N VAL A 72 0.29 -5.05 -3.06
CA VAL A 72 0.40 -4.28 -1.82
C VAL A 72 -0.26 -5.03 -0.68
N ARG A 73 0.42 -5.14 0.46
CA ARG A 73 -0.22 -5.55 1.72
C ARG A 73 -0.22 -4.41 2.70
N ILE A 74 -1.39 -4.13 3.26
CA ILE A 74 -1.62 -3.07 4.25
C ILE A 74 -2.01 -3.73 5.57
N PHE A 75 -1.31 -3.36 6.64
CA PHE A 75 -1.56 -3.79 8.01
C PHE A 75 -2.00 -2.58 8.84
N ARG A 76 -3.18 -2.68 9.47
CA ARG A 76 -3.80 -1.62 10.29
C ARG A 76 -4.18 -2.20 11.65
N GLY A 77 -3.35 -1.97 12.66
CA GLY A 77 -3.53 -2.45 14.01
C GLY A 77 -3.21 -3.94 14.14
N GLN A 78 -2.13 -4.24 14.88
CA GLN A 78 -2.33 -5.22 15.94
C GLN A 78 -3.31 -4.57 16.93
N GLY A 79 -4.60 -4.86 16.78
CA GLY A 79 -5.40 -5.00 17.99
C GLY A 79 -4.58 -5.91 18.89
N ARG A 80 -4.22 -5.43 20.09
CA ARG A 80 -3.61 -6.23 21.15
C ARG A 80 -4.09 -7.67 20.99
N LEU A 81 -3.18 -8.60 20.69
CA LEU A 81 -3.43 -9.99 21.03
C LEU A 81 -3.52 -9.98 22.57
N GLY A 82 -4.75 -9.81 23.06
CA GLY A 82 -5.11 -10.06 24.45
C GLY A 82 -5.04 -11.55 24.74
#